data_AF-A0A4U8SNF4-F1
#
_entry.id   AF-A0A4U8SNF4-F1
#
_cell.length_a   1.000
_cell.length_b   1.000
_cell.length_c   1.000
_cell.angle_alpha   90.00
_cell.angle_beta   90.00
_cell.angle_gamma   90.00
#
_symmetry.space_group_name_H-M   'P 1'
#
loop_
_entity.id
_entity.type
_entity.pdbx_description
1 polymer ?
#
loop_
_entity_poly.entity_id
_entity_poly.type
_entity_poly.pdbx_seq_one_letter_code
_entity_poly.pdbx_strand_id
1 'polypeptide(L)' 'MQYKFGILLAATRDSAFSIGTLLINIQAVMKDKVDMFYIVHDGFVESDKKAMTKIVRGGGG' A
#
# COMPACT_ATOMS: atom_id res chain seq x y z
N MET A 1 15.60 13.03 -7.87
CA MET A 1 14.61 11.93 -7.73
C MET A 1 13.87 12.15 -6.42
N GLN A 2 12.58 12.52 -6.47
CA GLN A 2 11.82 13.01 -5.32
C GLN A 2 11.37 11.90 -4.34
N TYR A 3 11.39 10.63 -4.78
CA TYR A 3 11.03 9.46 -3.96
C TYR A 3 12.07 8.35 -4.21
N LYS A 4 13.12 8.32 -3.40
CA LYS A 4 14.27 7.42 -3.58
C LYS A 4 13.96 6.01 -3.07
N PHE A 5 13.08 5.90 -2.07
CA PHE A 5 12.70 4.66 -1.41
C PHE A 5 11.23 4.34 -1.66
N GLY A 6 10.83 4.35 -2.94
CA GLY A 6 9.53 3.87 -3.38
C GLY A 6 9.47 2.34 -3.43
N ILE A 7 8.32 1.76 -3.05
CA ILE A 7 8.06 0.32 -3.15
C ILE A 7 6.98 0.10 -4.20
N LEU A 8 7.27 -0.72 -5.21
CA LEU A 8 6.30 -1.17 -6.22
C LEU A 8 5.76 -2.54 -5.85
N LEU A 9 4.43 -2.68 -5.81
CA LEU A 9 3.71 -3.93 -5.61
C LEU A 9 2.86 -4.22 -6.84
N ALA A 10 2.82 -5.48 -7.27
CA ALA A 10 1.96 -5.96 -8.35
C ALA A 10 0.89 -6.90 -7.78
N ALA A 11 -0.36 -6.74 -8.23
CA ALA A 11 -1.49 -7.44 -7.66
C ALA A 11 -2.55 -7.80 -8.70
N THR A 12 -3.31 -8.85 -8.43
CA THR A 12 -4.58 -9.17 -9.11
C THR A 12 -5.74 -8.86 -8.18
N ARG A 13 -6.98 -8.86 -8.70
CA ARG A 13 -8.21 -8.54 -7.93
C ARG A 13 -8.32 -9.27 -6.59
N ASP A 14 -7.87 -10.52 -6.53
CA ASP A 14 -8.00 -11.37 -5.33
C ASP A 14 -6.89 -11.13 -4.29
N SER A 15 -5.93 -10.27 -4.60
CA SER A 15 -4.77 -9.99 -3.74
C SER A 15 -5.00 -8.85 -2.74
N ALA A 16 -6.20 -8.25 -2.70
CA ALA A 16 -6.46 -7.04 -1.91
C ALA A 16 -6.12 -7.22 -0.42
N PHE A 17 -6.50 -8.36 0.16
CA PHE A 17 -6.16 -8.71 1.54
C PHE A 17 -4.65 -8.81 1.76
N SER A 18 -3.96 -9.62 0.93
CA SER A 18 -2.51 -9.83 1.03
C SER A 18 -1.72 -8.54 0.87
N ILE A 19 -2.11 -7.67 -0.08
CA ILE A 19 -1.49 -6.36 -0.27
C ILE A 19 -1.74 -5.47 0.95
N GLY A 20 -2.97 -5.43 1.47
CA GLY A 20 -3.30 -4.68 2.68
C GLY A 20 -2.43 -5.09 3.87
N THR A 21 -2.30 -6.40 4.13
CA THR A 21 -1.44 -6.93 5.20
C THR A 21 0.03 -6.59 4.98
N LEU A 22 0.52 -6.68 3.74
CA LEU A 22 1.89 -6.32 3.40
C LEU A 22 2.18 -4.84 3.67
N LEU A 23 1.25 -3.94 3.30
CA LEU A 23 1.35 -2.51 3.59
C LEU A 23 1.45 -2.24 5.10
N ILE A 24 0.58 -2.88 5.90
CA ILE A 24 0.60 -2.76 7.38
C ILE A 24 1.96 -3.18 7.94
N ASN A 25 2.47 -4.35 7.52
CA ASN A 25 3.74 -4.88 8.01
C ASN A 25 4.92 -4.00 7.63
N ILE A 26 4.96 -3.52 6.38
CA ILE A 26 6.01 -2.61 5.93
C ILE A 26 5.96 -1.31 6.72
N GLN A 27 4.77 -0.74 6.94
CA GLN A 27 4.64 0.48 7.74
C GLN A 27 5.07 0.28 9.18
N ALA A 28 4.76 -0.86 9.80
CA ALA A 28 5.16 -1.14 11.18
C ALA A 28 6.69 -1.15 11.37
N VAL A 29 7.46 -1.52 10.34
CA VAL A 29 8.92 -1.67 10.42
C VAL A 29 9.68 -0.52 9.75
N MET A 30 9.11 0.10 8.73
CA MET A 30 9.81 1.00 7.81
C MET A 30 9.09 2.33 7.55
N LYS A 31 8.14 2.75 8.42
CA LYS A 31 7.31 3.96 8.23
C LYS A 31 8.08 5.19 7.74
N ASP A 32 9.23 5.48 8.34
CA ASP A 32 10.02 6.70 8.06
C ASP A 32 11.06 6.51 6.94
N LYS A 33 11.11 5.31 6.35
CA LYS A 33 12.06 4.95 5.29
C LYS A 33 11.39 4.75 3.93
N VAL A 34 10.06 4.65 3.88
CA VAL A 34 9.31 4.43 2.65
C VAL A 34 8.65 5.73 2.23
N ASP A 35 9.04 6.23 1.07
CA ASP A 35 8.53 7.48 0.53
C ASP A 35 7.12 7.31 -0.06
N MET A 36 6.88 6.19 -0.74
CA MET A 36 5.63 5.92 -1.47
C MET A 36 5.45 4.43 -1.75
N PHE A 37 4.19 3.98 -1.79
CA PHE A 37 3.81 2.69 -2.35
C PHE A 37 3.15 2.90 -3.71
N TYR A 38 3.68 2.25 -4.74
CA TYR A 38 3.07 2.13 -6.06
C TYR A 38 2.43 0.75 -6.17
N ILE A 39 1.13 0.69 -6.47
CA ILE A 39 0.41 -0.59 -6.58
C ILE A 39 -0.13 -0.69 -8.00
N VAL A 40 0.51 -1.52 -8.82
CA VAL A 40 0.00 -1.92 -10.14
C VAL A 40 -0.94 -3.08 -9.92
N HIS A 41 -2.19 -2.95 -10.36
CA HIS A 41 -3.19 -3.97 -10.13
C HIS A 41 -4.03 -4.27 -11.38
N ASP A 42 -4.48 -5.50 -11.50
CA ASP A 42 -5.55 -5.90 -12.41
C ASP A 42 -6.82 -6.21 -11.62
N GLY A 43 -7.76 -5.25 -11.60
CA GLY A 43 -9.11 -5.47 -11.07
C GLY A 43 -9.39 -5.02 -9.63
N PHE A 44 -8.54 -4.25 -8.95
CA PHE A 44 -8.96 -3.56 -7.72
C PHE A 44 -10.03 -2.50 -8.01
N VAL A 45 -11.04 -2.48 -7.16
CA VAL A 45 -12.12 -1.49 -7.20
C VAL A 45 -11.82 -0.32 -6.28
N GLU A 46 -12.64 0.73 -6.34
CA GLU A 46 -12.43 1.95 -5.55
C GLU A 46 -12.44 1.71 -4.03
N SER A 47 -13.20 0.73 -3.54
CA SER A 47 -13.17 0.37 -2.12
C SER A 47 -11.83 -0.20 -1.68
N ASP A 48 -11.17 -1.02 -2.51
CA ASP A 48 -9.85 -1.58 -2.21
C ASP A 48 -8.80 -0.48 -2.17
N LYS A 49 -8.81 0.42 -3.16
CA LYS A 49 -7.89 1.57 -3.22
C LYS A 49 -8.05 2.49 -2.02
N LYS A 50 -9.30 2.77 -1.61
CA LYS A 50 -9.61 3.54 -0.40
C LYS A 50 -9.10 2.86 0.87
N ALA A 51 -9.29 1.55 0.98
CA ALA A 51 -8.79 0.77 2.11
C ALA A 51 -7.25 0.82 2.20
N MET A 52 -6.55 0.59 1.10
CA MET A 52 -5.08 0.67 1.02
C MET A 52 -4.56 2.08 1.34
N THR A 53 -5.23 3.11 0.83
CA THR A 53 -4.90 4.50 1.13
C THR A 53 -5.08 4.81 2.62
N LYS A 54 -6.15 4.30 3.23
CA LYS A 54 -6.43 4.46 4.66
C LYS A 54 -5.37 3.78 5.53
N ILE A 55 -4.90 2.59 5.14
CA ILE A 55 -3.78 1.91 5.79
C ILE A 55 -2.56 2.83 5.78
N VAL A 56 -2.14 3.30 4.59
CA VAL A 56 -0.89 4.04 4.43
C VAL A 56 -0.92 5.43 5.09
N ARG A 57 -2.04 6.15 5.02
CA ARG A 57 -2.17 7.49 5.60
C ARG A 57 -2.35 7.51 7.12
N GLY A 58 -2.39 6.35 7.76
CA GLY A 58 -2.77 6.21 9.15
C GLY A 58 -4.29 6.35 9.28
N GLY A 59 -4.97 5.23 9.45
CA GLY A 59 -6.31 5.23 10.02
C GLY A 59 -6.23 5.73 11.46
N GLY A 60 -6.24 7.04 11.65
CA GLY A 60 -6.39 7.67 12.96
C GLY A 60 -7.75 7.33 13.54
N GLY A 61 -7.75 6.47 14.54
CA GLY A 61 -8.49 6.66 15.77
C GLY A 61 -7.53 7.19 16.83
#